data_AF-A0A1L6I9S9-F1
#
_entry.id   AF-A0A1L6I9S9-F1
#
_cell.length_a   1.000
_cell.length_b   1.000
_cell.length_c   1.000
_cell.angle_alpha   90.00
_cell.angle_beta   90.00
_cell.angle_gamma   90.00
#
_symmetry.space_group_name_H-M   'P 1'
#
loop_
_entity.id
_entity.type
_entity.pdbx_description
1 polymer ?
#
loop_
_entity_poly.entity_id
_entity_poly.type
_entity_poly.pdbx_seq_one_letter_code
_entity_poly.pdbx_strand_id
1 'polypeptide(L)'
;MQSAAASTLTFTADELVLKTGLGGLPIILSSFNETLNLAGPVGIGGMDAGSPPANGYVGIYAAWNPTAGTRGIFATNATSSIVGETYGGQNLPTGFTYTELISVWPTDSAGKLKVGFQKERSIGIAPVTVMNSGVLTSTFKAFSIASAVPMNAKSAELNGNVGVGGQTGISADFIVASTSTGAGVGMVAGFNPPDVFSGNGSSRSMITIPQTLFYVLTTTATTGVINAELGLNSYSF
;
A
#
# COMPACT_ATOMS: atom_id res chain seq x y z
N MET A 1 -2.92 -14.40 -6.17
CA MET A 1 -3.47 -14.38 -4.79
C MET A 1 -2.53 -15.17 -3.90
N GLN A 2 -2.29 -14.71 -2.68
CA GLN A 2 -1.43 -15.33 -1.68
C GLN A 2 -2.28 -15.66 -0.44
N SER A 3 -2.59 -16.94 -0.21
CA SER A 3 -3.47 -17.38 0.88
C SER A 3 -2.74 -17.60 2.23
N ALA A 4 -1.42 -17.73 2.20
CA ALA A 4 -0.54 -17.83 3.35
C ALA A 4 0.79 -17.14 3.05
N ALA A 5 1.51 -16.66 4.07
CA ALA A 5 2.81 -16.03 3.87
C ALA A 5 3.78 -17.00 3.16
N ALA A 6 4.37 -16.58 2.04
CA ALA A 6 5.22 -17.45 1.22
C ALA A 6 6.40 -16.70 0.60
N SER A 7 7.46 -17.43 0.28
CA SER A 7 8.60 -16.87 -0.45
C SER A 7 8.33 -16.76 -1.96
N THR A 8 7.31 -17.44 -2.47
CA THR A 8 7.03 -17.54 -3.90
C THR A 8 5.72 -16.87 -4.28
N LEU A 9 5.69 -16.24 -5.45
CA LEU A 9 4.49 -15.69 -6.08
C LEU A 9 4.57 -15.88 -7.60
N THR A 10 3.52 -16.40 -8.20
CA THR A 10 3.37 -16.44 -9.66
C THR A 10 2.55 -15.24 -10.11
N PHE A 11 3.08 -14.49 -11.07
CA PHE A 11 2.39 -13.37 -11.70
C PHE A 11 2.00 -13.74 -13.12
N THR A 12 0.73 -13.50 -13.45
CA THR A 12 0.17 -13.76 -14.77
C THR A 12 -0.43 -12.49 -15.35
N ALA A 13 -0.20 -12.24 -16.64
CA ALA A 13 -0.85 -11.18 -17.38
C ALA A 13 -1.00 -11.57 -18.85
N ASP A 14 -2.12 -11.19 -19.46
CA ASP A 14 -2.35 -11.43 -20.89
C ASP A 14 -1.37 -10.63 -21.73
N GLU A 15 -1.13 -9.38 -21.35
CA GLU A 15 -0.14 -8.49 -21.95
C GLU A 15 0.55 -7.62 -20.89
N LEU A 16 1.83 -7.34 -21.12
CA LEU A 16 2.64 -6.38 -20.36
C LEU A 16 3.40 -5.47 -21.33
N VAL A 17 3.56 -4.20 -20.96
CA VAL A 17 4.21 -3.18 -21.79
C VAL A 17 5.51 -2.76 -21.12
N LEU A 18 6.63 -3.33 -21.58
CA LEU A 18 7.94 -3.06 -21.00
C LEU A 18 8.68 -2.00 -21.80
N LYS A 19 9.52 -1.23 -21.12
CA LYS A 19 10.37 -0.20 -21.72
C LYS A 19 11.78 -0.24 -21.13
N THR A 20 12.76 0.28 -21.87
CA THR A 20 14.12 0.51 -21.35
C THR A 20 14.22 1.74 -20.45
N GLY A 21 13.21 2.60 -20.50
CA GLY A 21 13.11 3.83 -19.72
C GLY A 21 11.82 4.57 -20.03
N LEU A 22 11.50 5.60 -19.24
CA LEU A 22 10.34 6.47 -19.51
C LEU A 22 10.47 7.12 -20.89
N GLY A 23 9.38 7.08 -21.67
CA GLY A 23 9.38 7.56 -23.06
C GLY A 23 10.10 6.66 -24.08
N GLY A 24 10.74 5.57 -23.64
CA GLY A 24 11.38 4.60 -24.53
C GLY A 24 10.40 3.81 -25.40
N LEU A 25 10.92 3.23 -26.49
CA LEU A 25 10.15 2.37 -27.38
C LEU A 25 9.62 1.15 -26.60
N PRO A 26 8.29 0.92 -26.57
CA PRO A 26 7.74 -0.21 -25.85
C PRO A 26 7.95 -1.52 -26.60
N ILE A 27 8.01 -2.60 -25.83
CA ILE A 27 7.71 -3.95 -26.30
C ILE A 27 6.47 -4.46 -25.57
N ILE A 28 5.74 -5.36 -26.21
CA ILE A 28 4.59 -6.03 -25.60
C ILE A 28 4.96 -7.49 -25.40
N LEU A 29 4.93 -7.94 -24.15
CA LEU A 29 5.01 -9.36 -23.83
C LEU A 29 3.59 -9.90 -23.69
N SER A 30 3.25 -10.94 -24.45
CA SER A 30 1.98 -11.64 -24.32
C SER A 30 2.11 -12.88 -23.45
N SER A 31 1.04 -13.27 -22.76
CA SER A 31 0.95 -14.48 -21.93
C SER A 31 2.09 -14.56 -20.90
N PHE A 32 2.33 -13.49 -20.16
CA PHE A 32 3.32 -13.48 -19.10
C PHE A 32 2.88 -14.41 -17.97
N ASN A 33 3.77 -15.31 -17.54
CA ASN A 33 3.51 -16.27 -16.46
C ASN A 33 4.85 -16.63 -15.81
N GLU A 34 5.31 -15.78 -14.91
CA GLU A 34 6.61 -15.93 -14.27
C GLU A 34 6.46 -16.06 -12.76
N THR A 35 7.34 -16.85 -12.15
CA THR A 35 7.35 -17.09 -10.70
C THR A 35 8.54 -16.42 -10.05
N LEU A 36 8.26 -15.55 -9.09
CA LEU A 36 9.23 -14.98 -8.17
C LEU A 36 9.45 -15.94 -7.00
N ASN A 37 10.69 -16.09 -6.54
CA ASN A 37 11.07 -16.77 -5.31
C ASN A 37 12.07 -15.92 -4.51
N LEU A 38 11.59 -15.24 -3.47
CA LEU A 38 12.39 -14.40 -2.58
C LEU A 38 13.42 -15.17 -1.73
N ALA A 39 13.27 -16.48 -1.59
CA ALA A 39 14.25 -17.36 -0.96
C ALA A 39 15.20 -18.00 -1.98
N GLY A 40 15.05 -17.67 -3.26
CA GLY A 40 15.85 -18.16 -4.37
C GLY A 40 17.15 -17.38 -4.57
N PRO A 41 17.83 -17.60 -5.72
CA PRO A 41 19.07 -16.90 -6.05
C PRO A 41 18.83 -15.40 -6.27
N VAL A 42 19.89 -14.61 -6.07
CA VAL A 42 19.91 -13.19 -6.45
C VAL A 42 19.93 -13.05 -7.97
N GLY A 43 19.14 -12.12 -8.50
CA GLY A 43 18.96 -11.85 -9.93
C GLY A 43 17.57 -12.23 -10.41
N ILE A 44 17.50 -12.71 -11.66
CA ILE A 44 16.23 -13.11 -12.26
C ILE A 44 15.61 -14.29 -11.47
N GLY A 45 14.32 -14.20 -11.17
CA GLY A 45 13.58 -15.15 -10.34
C GLY A 45 13.64 -14.87 -8.84
N GLY A 46 14.42 -13.89 -8.37
CA GLY A 46 14.57 -13.58 -6.94
C GLY A 46 14.74 -12.09 -6.66
N MET A 47 15.49 -11.75 -5.60
CA MET A 47 15.88 -10.37 -5.31
C MET A 47 16.99 -9.90 -6.25
N ASP A 48 16.98 -8.65 -6.71
CA ASP A 48 18.04 -8.05 -7.51
C ASP A 48 19.37 -7.96 -6.76
N ALA A 49 19.30 -7.76 -5.45
CA ALA A 49 20.42 -7.80 -4.52
C ALA A 49 19.96 -8.14 -3.10
N GLY A 50 20.85 -8.76 -2.33
CA GLY A 50 20.65 -9.02 -0.91
C GLY A 50 19.45 -9.92 -0.61
N SER A 51 18.93 -9.80 0.61
CA SER A 51 17.79 -10.56 1.11
C SER A 51 16.52 -9.69 1.08
N PRO A 52 15.32 -10.30 0.98
CA PRO A 52 14.07 -9.56 1.08
C PRO A 52 13.98 -8.82 2.42
N PRO A 53 13.43 -7.59 2.45
CA PRO A 53 13.33 -6.81 3.68
C PRO A 53 12.37 -7.49 4.68
N ALA A 54 12.70 -7.47 5.97
CA ALA A 54 11.76 -7.87 7.02
C ALA A 54 10.79 -6.73 7.32
N ASN A 55 9.48 -7.03 7.43
CA ASN A 55 8.41 -6.05 7.68
C ASN A 55 8.46 -4.84 6.74
N GLY A 56 8.79 -5.07 5.47
CA GLY A 56 9.00 -4.01 4.49
C GLY A 56 8.17 -4.24 3.23
N TYR A 57 8.71 -3.78 2.11
CA TYR A 57 8.08 -3.89 0.80
C TYR A 57 9.10 -4.26 -0.27
N VAL A 58 8.67 -5.05 -1.25
CA VAL A 58 9.43 -5.33 -2.46
C VAL A 58 8.72 -4.77 -3.68
N GLY A 59 9.44 -4.04 -4.52
CA GLY A 59 9.00 -3.71 -5.87
C GLY A 59 9.28 -4.90 -6.78
N ILE A 60 8.28 -5.39 -7.50
CA ILE A 60 8.40 -6.56 -8.37
C ILE A 60 8.33 -6.09 -9.81
N TYR A 61 9.32 -6.50 -10.61
CA TYR A 61 9.48 -6.11 -12.00
C TYR A 61 9.34 -7.32 -12.91
N ALA A 62 8.59 -7.16 -14.00
CA ALA A 62 8.73 -7.98 -15.19
C ALA A 62 9.95 -7.48 -15.98
N ALA A 63 10.65 -8.40 -16.65
CA ALA A 63 11.88 -8.11 -17.38
C ALA A 63 11.94 -8.85 -18.71
N TRP A 64 12.58 -8.24 -19.71
CA TRP A 64 12.87 -8.88 -20.99
C TRP A 64 14.32 -8.67 -21.43
N ASN A 65 14.92 -9.77 -21.90
CA ASN A 65 16.22 -9.83 -22.54
C ASN A 65 16.03 -9.91 -24.07
N PRO A 66 16.28 -8.82 -24.82
CA PRO A 66 16.06 -8.79 -26.26
C PRO A 66 17.07 -9.62 -27.05
N THR A 67 18.24 -9.91 -26.49
CA THR A 67 19.28 -10.70 -27.17
C THR A 67 19.00 -12.19 -27.08
N ALA A 68 18.57 -12.68 -25.92
CA ALA A 68 18.24 -14.09 -25.70
C ALA A 68 16.77 -14.44 -25.97
N GLY A 69 15.90 -13.43 -26.14
CA GLY A 69 14.47 -13.65 -26.34
C GLY A 69 13.79 -14.25 -25.10
N THR A 70 14.29 -13.93 -23.90
CA THR A 70 13.78 -14.49 -22.64
C THR A 70 13.12 -13.43 -21.79
N ARG A 71 12.02 -13.81 -21.14
CA ARG A 71 11.31 -13.01 -20.15
C ARG A 71 11.67 -13.48 -18.74
N GLY A 72 11.38 -12.68 -17.75
CA GLY A 72 11.50 -13.10 -16.36
C GLY A 72 10.90 -12.08 -15.39
N ILE A 73 11.06 -12.38 -14.10
CA ILE A 73 10.56 -11.57 -12.99
C ILE A 73 11.64 -11.43 -11.94
N PHE A 74 11.74 -10.29 -11.28
CA PHE A 74 12.66 -10.11 -10.14
C PHE A 74 12.10 -9.04 -9.19
N ALA A 75 12.67 -8.96 -7.99
CA ALA A 75 12.25 -8.04 -6.95
C ALA A 75 13.38 -7.12 -6.50
N THR A 76 13.04 -5.95 -5.99
CA THR A 76 13.98 -5.02 -5.35
C THR A 76 13.38 -4.48 -4.06
N ASN A 77 14.22 -4.05 -3.11
CA ASN A 77 13.72 -3.48 -1.86
C ASN A 77 13.09 -2.10 -2.12
N ALA A 78 11.81 -1.95 -1.77
CA ALA A 78 11.02 -0.73 -1.94
C ALA A 78 10.56 -0.13 -0.59
N THR A 79 11.19 -0.53 0.52
CA THR A 79 10.75 -0.17 1.87
C THR A 79 10.90 1.32 2.16
N SER A 80 12.02 1.92 1.78
CA SER A 80 12.38 3.30 2.15
C SER A 80 12.52 4.24 0.96
N SER A 81 12.13 3.82 -0.24
CA SER A 81 12.24 4.61 -1.46
C SER A 81 11.14 4.27 -2.44
N ILE A 82 10.70 5.28 -3.20
CA ILE A 82 9.78 5.07 -4.33
C ILE A 82 10.54 4.39 -5.45
N VAL A 83 10.05 3.25 -5.92
CA VAL A 83 10.58 2.56 -7.10
C VAL A 83 9.84 3.01 -8.37
N GLY A 84 10.55 3.15 -9.50
CA GLY A 84 9.98 3.68 -10.74
C GLY A 84 9.22 2.64 -11.58
N GLU A 85 8.46 3.10 -12.59
CA GLU A 85 7.74 2.19 -13.52
C GLU A 85 8.70 1.33 -14.36
N THR A 86 9.87 1.87 -14.69
CA THR A 86 11.01 1.10 -15.19
C THR A 86 12.03 0.96 -14.08
N TYR A 87 12.75 -0.16 -14.03
CA TYR A 87 13.80 -0.39 -13.06
C TYR A 87 14.95 0.62 -13.27
N GLY A 88 15.19 1.46 -12.27
CA GLY A 88 16.26 2.46 -12.25
C GLY A 88 17.40 2.15 -11.28
N GLY A 89 17.41 0.94 -10.70
CA GLY A 89 18.47 0.49 -9.79
C GLY A 89 19.72 0.03 -10.54
N GLN A 90 20.79 -0.25 -9.77
CA GLN A 90 22.09 -0.63 -10.33
C GLN A 90 22.25 -2.15 -10.57
N ASN A 91 21.34 -2.97 -10.03
CA ASN A 91 21.48 -4.43 -10.00
C ASN A 91 20.54 -5.13 -11.00
N LEU A 92 20.31 -4.50 -12.17
CA LEU A 92 19.48 -5.11 -13.21
C LEU A 92 20.10 -6.44 -13.65
N PRO A 93 19.34 -7.57 -13.66
CA PRO A 93 19.88 -8.85 -14.06
C PRO A 93 20.51 -8.81 -15.46
N THR A 94 21.68 -9.41 -15.61
CA THR A 94 22.49 -9.31 -16.85
C THR A 94 21.70 -9.73 -18.08
N GLY A 95 21.76 -8.89 -19.12
CA GLY A 95 21.09 -9.11 -20.40
C GLY A 95 19.63 -8.67 -20.45
N PHE A 96 18.98 -8.44 -19.31
CA PHE A 96 17.66 -7.82 -19.27
C PHE A 96 17.83 -6.30 -19.40
N THR A 97 17.03 -5.67 -20.27
CA THR A 97 17.11 -4.23 -20.53
C THR A 97 15.76 -3.54 -20.55
N TYR A 98 14.68 -4.28 -20.79
CA TYR A 98 13.31 -3.79 -20.73
C TYR A 98 12.69 -4.25 -19.42
N THR A 99 12.06 -3.33 -18.69
CA THR A 99 11.40 -3.64 -17.40
C THR A 99 10.08 -2.90 -17.23
N GLU A 100 9.22 -3.46 -16.39
CA GLU A 100 7.96 -2.85 -15.96
C GLU A 100 7.69 -3.21 -14.49
N LEU A 101 7.36 -2.22 -13.67
CA LEU A 101 6.89 -2.42 -12.30
C LEU A 101 5.49 -3.02 -12.33
N ILE A 102 5.39 -4.28 -11.90
CA ILE A 102 4.14 -5.02 -11.90
C ILE A 102 3.53 -5.14 -10.50
N SER A 103 4.28 -4.93 -9.42
CA SER A 103 3.75 -4.96 -8.06
C SER A 103 4.62 -4.19 -7.07
N VAL A 104 4.04 -3.77 -5.94
CA VAL A 104 4.79 -3.36 -4.74
C VAL A 104 4.20 -4.09 -3.55
N TRP A 105 4.76 -5.24 -3.19
CA TRP A 105 4.15 -6.22 -2.27
C TRP A 105 4.76 -6.16 -0.87
N PRO A 106 3.97 -6.28 0.21
CA PRO A 106 4.49 -6.23 1.57
C PRO A 106 5.13 -7.55 2.02
N THR A 107 6.17 -7.46 2.83
CA THR A 107 6.85 -8.62 3.42
C THR A 107 6.60 -8.74 4.93
N ASP A 108 6.64 -9.96 5.46
CA ASP A 108 6.54 -10.26 6.89
C ASP A 108 7.90 -10.15 7.60
N SER A 109 7.93 -10.46 8.90
CA SER A 109 9.15 -10.41 9.71
C SER A 109 10.25 -11.38 9.27
N ALA A 110 9.92 -12.38 8.44
CA ALA A 110 10.86 -13.33 7.87
C ALA A 110 11.22 -13.00 6.40
N GLY A 111 10.76 -11.86 5.87
CA GLY A 111 10.98 -11.48 4.47
C GLY A 111 10.14 -12.26 3.47
N LYS A 112 9.08 -12.96 3.90
CA LYS A 112 8.14 -13.64 3.01
C LYS A 112 7.08 -12.65 2.54
N LEU A 113 6.52 -12.87 1.35
CA LEU A 113 5.37 -12.14 0.84
C LEU A 113 4.18 -12.37 1.77
N LYS A 114 3.59 -11.30 2.30
CA LYS A 114 2.39 -11.40 3.16
C LYS A 114 1.18 -11.91 2.38
N VAL A 115 0.21 -12.42 3.13
CA VAL A 115 -1.13 -12.79 2.65
C VAL A 115 -1.79 -11.57 2.00
N GLY A 116 -2.43 -11.79 0.85
CA GLY A 116 -3.09 -10.74 0.11
C GLY A 116 -3.42 -11.14 -1.32
N PHE A 117 -3.96 -10.21 -2.08
CA PHE A 117 -4.17 -10.38 -3.51
C PHE A 117 -3.87 -9.08 -4.23
N GLN A 118 -3.59 -9.19 -5.52
CA GLN A 118 -3.48 -8.04 -6.38
C GLN A 118 -4.47 -8.18 -7.52
N LYS A 119 -5.09 -7.05 -7.87
CA LYS A 119 -5.83 -6.87 -9.11
C LYS A 119 -5.35 -5.55 -9.71
N GLU A 120 -4.82 -5.62 -10.92
CA GLU A 120 -4.16 -4.47 -11.56
C GLU A 120 -3.14 -3.84 -10.61
N ARG A 121 -3.20 -2.53 -10.36
CA ARG A 121 -2.30 -1.82 -9.44
C ARG A 121 -2.86 -1.66 -8.03
N SER A 122 -3.84 -2.48 -7.65
CA SER A 122 -4.44 -2.50 -6.31
C SER A 122 -4.08 -3.77 -5.57
N ILE A 123 -3.64 -3.64 -4.32
CA ILE A 123 -3.25 -4.75 -3.46
C ILE A 123 -4.15 -4.76 -2.22
N GLY A 124 -4.91 -5.84 -2.07
CA GLY A 124 -5.66 -6.14 -0.86
C GLY A 124 -4.80 -6.91 0.14
N ILE A 125 -4.84 -6.48 1.40
CA ILE A 125 -4.09 -7.02 2.52
C ILE A 125 -5.01 -7.32 3.71
N ALA A 126 -4.50 -8.07 4.69
CA ALA A 126 -5.18 -8.17 5.99
C ALA A 126 -5.28 -6.77 6.63
N PRO A 127 -6.39 -6.44 7.32
CA PRO A 127 -6.55 -5.14 7.97
C PRO A 127 -5.41 -4.81 8.94
N VAL A 128 -4.88 -3.59 8.85
CA VAL A 128 -3.84 -3.05 9.73
C VAL A 128 -4.35 -1.77 10.35
N THR A 129 -4.40 -1.73 11.69
CA THR A 129 -4.69 -0.49 12.42
C THR A 129 -3.49 0.46 12.33
N VAL A 130 -3.73 1.67 11.82
CA VAL A 130 -2.71 2.71 11.61
C VAL A 130 -2.88 3.90 12.56
N MET A 131 -4.05 4.04 13.17
CA MET A 131 -4.31 5.05 14.19
C MET A 131 -5.27 4.53 15.24
N ASN A 132 -4.97 4.85 16.50
CA ASN A 132 -5.89 4.79 17.61
C ASN A 132 -5.65 6.07 18.44
N SER A 133 -6.67 6.92 18.60
CA SER A 133 -6.52 8.24 19.22
C SER A 133 -7.81 8.72 19.86
N GLY A 134 -7.70 9.25 21.08
CA GLY A 134 -8.73 10.05 21.73
C GLY A 134 -8.43 11.55 21.74
N VAL A 135 -7.40 11.99 21.00
CA VAL A 135 -6.95 13.38 21.04
C VAL A 135 -7.73 14.21 20.04
N LEU A 136 -8.54 15.13 20.56
CA LEU A 136 -9.28 16.10 19.76
C LEU A 136 -8.34 17.04 19.01
N THR A 137 -8.74 17.41 17.79
CA THR A 137 -7.99 18.35 16.96
C THR A 137 -8.95 19.34 16.29
N SER A 138 -8.58 20.62 16.29
CA SER A 138 -9.34 21.69 15.62
C SER A 138 -8.88 21.93 14.17
N THR A 139 -7.77 21.31 13.77
CA THR A 139 -7.19 21.37 12.42
C THR A 139 -6.67 20.00 12.01
N PHE A 140 -6.51 19.80 10.70
CA PHE A 140 -6.00 18.55 10.13
C PHE A 140 -4.57 18.27 10.60
N LYS A 141 -4.41 17.21 11.39
CA LYS A 141 -3.12 16.77 11.92
C LYS A 141 -2.58 15.60 11.12
N ALA A 142 -1.31 15.68 10.74
CA ALA A 142 -0.64 14.60 10.02
C ALA A 142 -0.45 13.37 10.91
N PHE A 143 -0.54 12.19 10.30
CA PHE A 143 -0.18 10.91 10.91
C PHE A 143 0.38 9.95 9.87
N SER A 144 1.18 8.98 10.32
CA SER A 144 1.80 8.00 9.42
C SER A 144 0.89 6.80 9.20
N ILE A 145 0.88 6.29 7.97
CA ILE A 145 0.26 5.02 7.56
C ILE A 145 1.30 4.02 7.03
N ALA A 146 2.59 4.24 7.32
CA ALA A 146 3.71 3.45 6.80
C ALA A 146 3.68 1.96 7.18
N SER A 147 2.95 1.59 8.24
CA SER A 147 2.76 0.20 8.65
C SER A 147 1.85 -0.60 7.72
N ALA A 148 1.06 0.07 6.87
CA ALA A 148 0.06 -0.56 6.02
C ALA A 148 0.30 -0.36 4.53
N VAL A 149 1.06 0.66 4.10
CA VAL A 149 1.29 0.97 2.68
C VAL A 149 2.76 1.23 2.33
N PRO A 150 3.20 0.91 1.09
CA PRO A 150 4.54 1.22 0.63
C PRO A 150 4.72 2.73 0.33
N MET A 151 5.98 3.15 0.12
CA MET A 151 6.30 4.49 -0.38
C MET A 151 5.64 4.81 -1.73
N ASN A 152 5.42 3.78 -2.56
CA ASN A 152 4.75 3.89 -3.87
C ASN A 152 3.24 4.08 -3.80
N ALA A 153 2.62 4.00 -2.62
CA ALA A 153 1.16 4.05 -2.52
C ALA A 153 0.61 5.42 -2.94
N LYS A 154 -0.36 5.40 -3.85
CA LYS A 154 -1.09 6.57 -4.38
C LYS A 154 -2.48 6.71 -3.77
N SER A 155 -3.02 5.64 -3.20
CA SER A 155 -4.29 5.66 -2.47
C SER A 155 -4.38 4.51 -1.49
N ALA A 156 -5.31 4.64 -0.54
CA ALA A 156 -5.60 3.64 0.48
C ALA A 156 -7.11 3.49 0.68
N GLU A 157 -7.56 2.25 0.88
CA GLU A 157 -8.90 1.97 1.40
C GLU A 157 -8.87 1.99 2.92
N LEU A 158 -9.70 2.87 3.47
CA LEU A 158 -9.79 3.19 4.89
C LEU A 158 -11.05 2.58 5.48
N ASN A 159 -10.95 2.11 6.72
CA ASN A 159 -12.10 1.76 7.56
C ASN A 159 -11.88 2.39 8.92
N GLY A 160 -12.82 3.21 9.37
CA GLY A 160 -12.66 3.99 10.59
C GLY A 160 -13.89 3.97 11.46
N ASN A 161 -13.62 4.08 12.75
CA ASN A 161 -14.60 4.03 13.81
C ASN A 161 -14.38 5.25 14.71
N VAL A 162 -15.46 5.86 15.19
CA VAL A 162 -15.41 6.85 16.27
C VAL A 162 -16.48 6.54 17.29
N GLY A 163 -16.15 6.66 18.58
CA GLY A 163 -17.08 6.45 19.67
C GLY A 163 -16.74 7.33 20.86
N VAL A 164 -17.76 7.64 21.66
CA VAL A 164 -17.60 8.36 22.93
C VAL A 164 -18.34 7.59 24.00
N GLY A 165 -17.65 7.29 25.10
CA GLY A 165 -18.24 6.58 26.24
C GLY A 165 -18.81 7.52 27.30
N GLY A 166 -19.93 7.12 27.91
CA GLY A 166 -20.43 7.71 29.17
C GLY A 166 -21.33 8.95 29.03
N GLN A 167 -21.77 9.30 27.82
CA GLN A 167 -22.64 10.47 27.57
C GLN A 167 -23.67 10.16 26.46
N THR A 168 -24.87 10.73 26.59
CA THR A 168 -25.97 10.65 25.61
C THR A 168 -26.19 12.00 24.92
N GLY A 169 -26.74 12.02 23.69
CA GLY A 169 -27.06 13.27 22.98
C GLY A 169 -25.82 14.08 22.55
N ILE A 170 -24.74 13.40 22.21
CA ILE A 170 -23.48 13.99 21.75
C ILE A 170 -23.21 13.62 20.29
N SER A 171 -22.43 14.45 19.61
CA SER A 171 -21.93 14.19 18.28
C SER A 171 -20.42 14.02 18.33
N ALA A 172 -19.88 13.13 17.51
CA ALA A 172 -18.46 13.06 17.24
C ALA A 172 -18.22 12.80 15.76
N ASP A 173 -17.18 13.45 15.22
CA ASP A 173 -16.77 13.31 13.84
C ASP A 173 -15.29 12.93 13.80
N PHE A 174 -14.99 11.90 13.02
CA PHE A 174 -13.65 11.50 12.66
C PHE A 174 -13.50 11.59 11.14
N ILE A 175 -12.72 12.58 10.71
CA ILE A 175 -12.55 12.94 9.30
C ILE A 175 -11.11 12.67 8.91
N VAL A 176 -10.91 11.95 7.81
CA VAL A 176 -9.58 11.69 7.23
C VAL A 176 -9.49 12.31 5.84
N ALA A 177 -8.40 13.02 5.58
CA ALA A 177 -8.14 13.73 4.32
C ALA A 177 -6.73 13.51 3.81
N SER A 178 -6.56 13.79 2.52
CA SER A 178 -5.29 13.66 1.79
C SER A 178 -4.31 14.81 2.06
N THR A 179 -4.77 15.95 2.59
CA THR A 179 -3.96 17.15 2.83
C THR A 179 -4.24 17.82 4.18
N SER A 180 -3.33 18.68 4.63
CA SER A 180 -3.47 19.49 5.86
C SER A 180 -4.54 20.58 5.80
N THR A 181 -5.16 20.80 4.63
CA THR A 181 -6.25 21.77 4.45
C THR A 181 -7.62 21.09 4.34
N GLY A 182 -7.67 19.76 4.40
CA GLY A 182 -8.89 18.99 4.21
C GLY A 182 -9.26 18.75 2.75
N ALA A 183 -8.38 19.05 1.78
CA ALA A 183 -8.62 18.66 0.41
C ALA A 183 -8.53 17.13 0.27
N GLY A 184 -9.45 16.55 -0.50
CA GLY A 184 -9.53 15.09 -0.65
C GLY A 184 -9.97 14.39 0.64
N VAL A 185 -10.98 14.93 1.34
CA VAL A 185 -11.67 14.17 2.40
C VAL A 185 -12.07 12.81 1.83
N GLY A 186 -11.47 11.76 2.37
CA GLY A 186 -11.72 10.39 1.98
C GLY A 186 -12.82 9.81 2.86
N MET A 187 -12.66 9.93 4.18
CA MET A 187 -13.49 9.23 5.16
C MET A 187 -14.15 10.18 6.14
N VAL A 188 -15.41 9.90 6.46
CA VAL A 188 -16.13 10.50 7.58
C VAL A 188 -16.77 9.36 8.36
N ALA A 189 -16.33 9.14 9.58
CA ALA A 189 -17.04 8.32 10.55
C ALA A 189 -17.65 9.28 11.57
N GLY A 190 -18.97 9.28 11.71
CA GLY A 190 -19.66 10.17 12.63
C GLY A 190 -20.95 9.55 13.14
N PHE A 191 -21.39 10.03 14.29
CA PHE A 191 -22.69 9.66 14.85
C PHE A 191 -23.35 10.89 15.48
N ASN A 192 -24.67 10.95 15.37
CA ASN A 192 -25.51 11.90 16.10
C ASN A 192 -26.85 11.24 16.51
N PRO A 193 -26.89 10.53 17.66
CA PRO A 193 -28.11 9.90 18.16
C PRO A 193 -28.44 10.33 19.61
N PRO A 194 -29.64 9.94 20.10
CA PRO A 194 -29.99 10.10 21.50
C PRO A 194 -29.18 9.22 22.48
N ASP A 195 -28.47 8.14 22.08
CA ASP A 195 -27.75 7.22 23.01
C ASP A 195 -26.24 7.01 22.70
N VAL A 196 -25.55 6.18 23.48
CA VAL A 196 -24.13 5.78 23.29
C VAL A 196 -23.98 4.96 22.01
N PHE A 197 -23.35 5.52 20.98
CA PHE A 197 -23.17 4.85 19.69
C PHE A 197 -21.77 5.09 19.09
N SER A 198 -21.35 4.17 18.22
CA SER A 198 -20.14 4.29 17.40
C SER A 198 -20.50 4.59 15.95
N GLY A 199 -19.88 5.62 15.37
CA GLY A 199 -19.94 5.90 13.93
C GLY A 199 -18.91 5.06 13.18
N ASN A 200 -19.30 4.53 12.01
CA ASN A 200 -18.39 3.84 11.08
C ASN A 200 -18.34 4.57 9.75
N GLY A 201 -17.16 4.57 9.13
CA GLY A 201 -16.97 5.09 7.77
C GLY A 201 -15.94 4.25 7.03
N SER A 202 -16.19 4.01 5.74
CA SER A 202 -15.23 3.36 4.85
C SER A 202 -15.13 4.15 3.56
N SER A 203 -13.91 4.26 3.04
CA SER A 203 -13.67 5.08 1.85
C SER A 203 -12.26 4.92 1.31
N ARG A 204 -12.07 5.30 0.05
CA ARG A 204 -10.76 5.50 -0.54
C ARG A 204 -10.24 6.91 -0.28
N SER A 205 -9.00 7.04 0.19
CA SER A 205 -8.29 8.33 0.29
C SER A 205 -7.08 8.35 -0.65
N MET A 206 -6.78 9.51 -1.21
CA MET A 206 -5.58 9.71 -2.03
C MET A 206 -4.38 9.98 -1.13
N ILE A 207 -3.20 9.53 -1.54
CA ILE A 207 -1.96 9.78 -0.82
C ILE A 207 -1.17 10.81 -1.61
N THR A 208 -1.03 12.02 -1.05
CA THR A 208 -0.29 13.13 -1.68
C THR A 208 1.14 13.26 -1.16
N ILE A 209 1.37 12.81 0.08
CA ILE A 209 2.67 12.70 0.72
C ILE A 209 2.87 11.21 1.05
N PRO A 210 3.97 10.57 0.63
CA PRO A 210 4.20 9.15 0.87
C PRO A 210 3.92 8.75 2.33
N GLN A 211 3.13 7.70 2.50
CA GLN A 211 2.80 7.12 3.80
C GLN A 211 2.21 8.09 4.84
N THR A 212 1.58 9.19 4.41
CA THR A 212 1.02 10.22 5.30
C THR A 212 -0.41 10.57 4.91
N LEU A 213 -1.29 10.65 5.91
CA LEU A 213 -2.64 11.21 5.80
C LEU A 213 -2.87 12.22 6.93
N PHE A 214 -4.02 12.89 6.90
CA PHE A 214 -4.38 13.91 7.89
C PHE A 214 -5.73 13.59 8.52
N TYR A 215 -5.90 13.91 9.80
CA TYR A 215 -7.15 13.68 10.51
C TYR A 215 -7.64 14.88 11.30
N VAL A 216 -8.97 14.95 11.45
CA VAL A 216 -9.67 15.78 12.43
C VAL A 216 -10.54 14.88 13.29
N LEU A 217 -10.47 15.09 14.61
CA LEU A 217 -11.35 14.42 15.58
C LEU A 217 -12.03 15.49 16.44
N THR A 218 -13.35 15.59 16.32
CA THR A 218 -14.17 16.57 17.04
C THR A 218 -15.29 15.88 17.79
N THR A 219 -15.73 16.51 18.89
CA THR A 219 -16.94 16.08 19.61
C THR A 219 -17.61 17.25 20.31
N THR A 220 -18.92 17.14 20.53
CA THR A 220 -19.68 18.04 21.40
C THR A 220 -19.70 17.57 22.86
N ALA A 221 -19.09 16.43 23.17
CA ALA A 221 -19.02 15.91 24.53
C ALA A 221 -18.20 16.84 25.45
N THR A 222 -18.74 17.13 26.63
CA THR A 222 -18.09 17.95 27.67
C THR A 222 -17.38 17.10 28.74
N THR A 223 -17.69 15.82 28.80
CA THR A 223 -17.10 14.80 29.68
C THR A 223 -17.05 13.45 28.93
N GLY A 224 -16.28 12.47 29.43
CA GLY A 224 -16.16 11.14 28.82
C GLY A 224 -14.87 10.93 28.02
N VAL A 225 -14.64 9.69 27.57
CA VAL A 225 -13.48 9.30 26.76
C VAL A 225 -13.93 9.12 25.32
N ILE A 226 -13.33 9.89 24.41
CA ILE A 226 -13.46 9.69 22.96
C ILE A 226 -12.37 8.73 22.48
N ASN A 227 -12.72 7.87 21.52
CA ASN A 227 -11.77 7.03 20.82
C ASN A 227 -12.11 6.98 19.33
N ALA A 228 -11.10 7.18 18.50
CA ALA A 228 -11.14 6.99 17.07
C ALA A 228 -10.10 5.95 16.66
N GLU A 229 -10.49 5.01 15.82
CA GLU A 229 -9.61 4.00 15.25
C GLU A 229 -9.67 4.06 13.72
N LEU A 230 -8.51 3.93 13.08
CA LEU A 230 -8.39 3.82 11.63
C LEU A 230 -7.61 2.56 11.26
N GLY A 231 -8.21 1.74 10.41
CA GLY A 231 -7.57 0.61 9.75
C GLY A 231 -7.46 0.81 8.24
N LEU A 232 -6.47 0.15 7.64
CA LEU A 232 -6.31 0.00 6.19
C LEU A 232 -6.35 -1.46 5.80
N ASN A 233 -6.96 -1.77 4.66
CA ASN A 233 -7.05 -3.13 4.12
C ASN A 233 -6.67 -3.23 2.64
N SER A 234 -6.39 -2.11 1.97
CA SER A 234 -5.96 -2.11 0.58
C SER A 234 -5.23 -0.81 0.23
N TYR A 235 -4.37 -0.87 -0.78
CA TYR A 235 -3.75 0.32 -1.39
C TYR A 235 -3.57 0.14 -2.89
N SER A 236 -3.39 1.26 -3.59
CA SER A 236 -2.97 1.26 -5.01
C SER A 236 -1.62 1.96 -5.19
N PHE A 237 -0.87 1.62 -6.23
CA PHE A 237 0.46 2.18 -6.54
C PHE A 237 0.60 2.60 -8.01
#